data_AF-A0A7C2EZX1-F1
#
_entry.id   AF-A0A7C2EZX1-F1
#
_cell.length_a   1.000
_cell.length_b   1.000
_cell.length_c   1.000
_cell.angle_alpha   90.00
_cell.angle_beta   90.00
_cell.angle_gamma   90.00
#
_symmetry.space_group_name_H-M   'P 1'
#
loop_
_entity.id
_entity.type
_entity.pdbx_description
1 polymer ?
#
loop_
_entity_poly.entity_id
_entity_poly.type
_entity_poly.pdbx_seq_one_letter_code
_entity_poly.pdbx_strand_id
1 'polypeptide(L)'
;DKVILEKVKEITGGELRWGLSAAGYLEPDVFTFFQRNGVELMSGFGMTEATGGITMTPPNQYIENSLGKALPGIELKIADDGELLIRGPYVMMGYFGQDYESTFIDGWLPTGDVMQTDSHGFYEIIDRKKEIYKNIKGETIAPQKIENLFRDFDTVQQVFLVGDHRPYNTVLIYPNYESDSIAVSKLKEEELESYFASVVVTVNKFLAPFERIVDFRLIDRPFQAEKGELTPKSTYKRKVIEANFQELVDSMYQKNYISLVKDKTEIRIPTWFLREHGCLTGDLQINDQGIFIEKYGDYLDICKMKEKNNYQIGNYIYQITDKFIDLQYILANPIYWIGNQGILDFSGDSIFQWYRLDDINPNIHFTQVKNYFEVSPDQQNNLQIILAGKERSLNGLHLAVCHLQSPITDQAELGIQYINFLIDNENLPYHNLLIELLTHYNLSTHKSIQQKLYLAGLRIFAGTLFAPFMEHYITNVADLLDEHVIESIVQKIKGEDYLNGIHQVIKNEFSKYLDSASKKITVLGSLFHLLAEFGIKHPTKY
;
A
#
# COMPACT_ATOMS: atom_id res chain seq x y z
N ASP A 1 -33.74 14.09 35.72
CA ASP A 1 -35.01 14.19 34.96
C ASP A 1 -35.86 15.40 35.31
N LYS A 2 -36.39 15.54 36.53
CA LYS A 2 -37.30 16.65 36.88
C LYS A 2 -36.71 18.05 36.65
N VAL A 3 -35.45 18.26 37.05
CA VAL A 3 -34.72 19.54 36.85
C VAL A 3 -34.52 19.87 35.37
N ILE A 4 -34.22 18.85 34.55
CA ILE A 4 -34.03 19.01 33.10
C ILE A 4 -35.35 19.41 32.44
N LEU A 5 -36.44 18.71 32.78
CA LEU A 5 -37.78 19.02 32.29
C LEU A 5 -38.24 20.44 32.68
N GLU A 6 -37.97 20.86 33.92
CA GLU A 6 -38.27 22.23 34.37
C GLU A 6 -37.47 23.26 33.58
N LYS A 7 -36.18 23.01 33.32
CA LYS A 7 -35.33 23.93 32.55
C LYS A 7 -35.71 23.99 31.07
N VAL A 8 -36.05 22.85 30.46
CA VAL A 8 -36.56 22.81 29.08
C VAL A 8 -37.88 23.56 28.98
N LYS A 9 -38.81 23.37 29.93
CA LYS A 9 -40.06 24.15 29.99
C LYS A 9 -39.82 25.65 30.15
N GLU A 10 -38.86 26.05 30.97
CA GLU A 10 -38.48 27.45 31.15
C GLU A 10 -37.97 28.06 29.84
N ILE A 11 -37.06 27.37 29.13
CA ILE A 11 -36.47 27.85 27.87
C ILE A 11 -37.49 27.88 26.73
N THR A 12 -38.33 26.86 26.63
CA THR A 12 -39.29 26.68 25.53
C THR A 12 -40.65 27.34 25.78
N GLY A 13 -40.86 27.91 26.97
CA GLY A 13 -42.15 28.44 27.40
C GLY A 13 -43.21 27.38 27.68
N GLY A 14 -42.86 26.08 27.66
CA GLY A 14 -43.74 24.95 28.02
C GLY A 14 -44.77 24.54 26.97
N GLU A 15 -45.06 25.41 26.00
CA GLU A 15 -46.04 25.17 24.92
C GLU A 15 -45.39 24.87 23.56
N LEU A 16 -44.06 24.93 23.44
CA LEU A 16 -43.39 24.48 22.23
C LEU A 16 -43.61 22.98 22.06
N ARG A 17 -44.09 22.60 20.87
CA ARG A 17 -44.34 21.19 20.50
C ARG A 17 -43.51 20.75 19.30
N TRP A 18 -43.17 21.68 18.41
CA TRP A 18 -42.50 21.43 17.14
C TRP A 18 -41.37 22.44 16.98
N GLY A 19 -40.21 22.00 16.52
CA GLY A 19 -39.08 22.85 16.19
C GLY A 19 -38.52 22.45 14.83
N LEU A 20 -37.87 23.39 14.14
CA LEU A 20 -37.12 23.12 12.92
C LEU A 20 -35.71 23.67 13.10
N SER A 21 -34.71 22.82 12.93
CA SER A 21 -33.32 23.25 12.76
C SER A 21 -32.98 23.26 11.28
N ALA A 22 -32.47 24.39 10.80
CA ALA A 22 -32.06 24.58 9.40
C ALA A 22 -30.91 25.61 9.33
N ALA A 23 -30.30 25.73 8.15
CA ALA A 23 -29.21 26.66 7.79
C ALA A 23 -27.81 26.35 8.34
N GLY A 24 -27.67 25.38 9.25
CA GLY A 24 -26.38 24.90 9.76
C GLY A 24 -26.48 23.48 10.28
N TYR A 25 -25.33 22.82 10.42
CA TYR A 25 -25.26 21.50 11.04
C TYR A 25 -25.65 21.61 12.52
N LEU A 26 -26.46 20.66 12.97
CA LEU A 26 -26.82 20.46 14.37
C LEU A 26 -26.60 18.98 14.71
N GLU A 27 -26.01 18.71 15.87
CA GLU A 27 -25.69 17.34 16.27
C GLU A 27 -26.94 16.49 16.52
N PRO A 28 -26.94 15.20 16.13
CA PRO A 28 -28.07 14.28 16.34
C PRO A 28 -28.56 14.19 17.79
N ASP A 29 -27.65 14.31 18.76
CA ASP A 29 -27.98 14.27 20.18
C ASP A 29 -28.89 15.43 20.61
N VAL A 30 -28.77 16.60 19.95
CA VAL A 30 -29.65 17.73 20.24
C VAL A 30 -31.07 17.47 19.77
N PHE A 31 -31.25 16.89 18.57
CA PHE A 31 -32.56 16.46 18.07
C PHE A 31 -33.20 15.46 19.04
N THR A 32 -32.45 14.42 19.40
CA THR A 32 -32.89 13.37 20.29
C THR A 32 -33.22 13.91 21.68
N PHE A 33 -32.44 14.86 22.20
CA PHE A 33 -32.68 15.52 23.48
C PHE A 33 -34.03 16.24 23.49
N PHE A 34 -34.32 17.09 22.50
CA PHE A 34 -35.59 17.81 22.44
C PHE A 34 -36.79 16.88 22.23
N GLN A 35 -36.65 15.88 21.36
CA GLN A 35 -37.70 14.88 21.10
C GLN A 35 -38.06 14.09 22.37
N ARG A 36 -37.05 13.65 23.14
CA ARG A 36 -37.24 12.99 24.45
C ARG A 36 -37.93 13.87 25.48
N ASN A 37 -37.84 15.20 25.34
CA ASN A 37 -38.44 16.17 26.26
C ASN A 37 -39.73 16.80 25.71
N GLY A 38 -40.37 16.18 24.71
CA GLY A 38 -41.71 16.56 24.24
C GLY A 38 -41.73 17.70 23.22
N VAL A 39 -40.58 18.01 22.61
CA VAL A 39 -40.46 18.93 21.48
C VAL A 39 -40.00 18.14 20.26
N GLU A 40 -40.87 17.97 19.27
CA GLU A 40 -40.54 17.33 18.01
C GLU A 40 -39.65 18.25 17.18
N LEU A 41 -38.34 18.16 17.40
CA LEU A 41 -37.33 18.91 16.65
C LEU A 41 -37.02 18.15 15.35
N MET A 42 -37.24 18.82 14.22
CA MET A 42 -37.03 18.28 12.88
C MET A 42 -35.82 18.94 12.22
N SER A 43 -35.15 18.22 11.31
CA SER A 43 -34.08 18.75 10.47
C SER A 43 -34.65 19.25 9.16
N GLY A 44 -34.07 20.31 8.60
CA GLY A 44 -34.42 20.82 7.29
C GLY A 44 -33.23 21.40 6.57
N PHE A 45 -33.22 21.24 5.25
CA PHE A 45 -32.22 21.84 4.37
C PHE A 45 -32.86 22.83 3.43
N GLY A 46 -32.09 23.85 3.11
CA GLY A 46 -32.60 25.03 2.46
C GLY A 46 -31.54 26.02 2.02
N MET A 47 -31.90 26.84 1.04
CA MET A 47 -31.07 27.93 0.54
C MET A 47 -31.93 29.09 0.02
N THR A 48 -31.32 30.26 -0.12
CA THR A 48 -32.00 31.48 -0.60
C THR A 48 -32.60 31.26 -1.99
N GLU A 49 -31.87 30.57 -2.85
CA GLU A 49 -32.22 30.25 -4.23
C GLU A 49 -33.42 29.30 -4.34
N ALA A 50 -33.82 28.66 -3.25
CA ALA A 50 -35.00 27.80 -3.15
C ALA A 50 -36.08 28.36 -2.22
N THR A 51 -36.08 29.69 -1.98
CA THR A 51 -37.07 30.36 -1.13
C THR A 51 -37.13 29.78 0.29
N GLY A 52 -35.98 29.36 0.83
CA GLY A 52 -35.91 28.75 2.16
C GLY A 52 -35.84 27.23 2.07
N GLY A 53 -36.96 26.51 2.07
CA GLY A 53 -36.98 25.05 2.28
C GLY A 53 -36.85 24.21 1.01
N ILE A 54 -35.99 23.18 1.04
CA ILE A 54 -35.85 22.16 0.00
C ILE A 54 -36.30 20.80 0.56
N THR A 55 -35.74 20.40 1.70
CA THR A 55 -36.10 19.16 2.39
C THR A 55 -36.46 19.42 3.85
N MET A 56 -37.27 18.53 4.42
CA MET A 56 -37.61 18.55 5.83
C MET A 56 -37.88 17.14 6.33
N THR A 57 -37.44 16.84 7.55
CA THR A 57 -37.78 15.60 8.24
C THR A 57 -39.30 15.56 8.45
N PRO A 58 -40.00 14.50 8.02
CA PRO A 58 -41.40 14.33 8.37
C PRO A 58 -41.57 14.19 9.88
N PRO A 59 -42.69 14.65 10.46
CA PRO A 59 -42.90 14.57 11.91
C PRO A 59 -42.81 13.13 12.43
N ASN A 60 -42.07 12.93 13.52
CA ASN A 60 -41.78 11.64 14.16
C ASN A 60 -40.95 10.67 13.28
N GLN A 61 -40.25 11.17 12.26
CA GLN A 61 -39.42 10.36 11.36
C GLN A 61 -37.99 10.89 11.26
N TYR A 62 -37.45 11.43 12.35
CA TYR A 62 -36.05 11.83 12.39
C TYR A 62 -35.14 10.61 12.22
N ILE A 63 -34.18 10.75 11.32
CA ILE A 63 -33.09 9.81 11.09
C ILE A 63 -31.82 10.62 11.33
N GLU A 64 -30.88 10.04 12.07
CA GLU A 64 -29.60 10.67 12.35
C GLU A 64 -28.92 11.14 11.06
N ASN A 65 -28.35 12.36 11.10
CA ASN A 65 -27.71 13.05 9.97
C ASN A 65 -28.60 13.37 8.76
N SER A 66 -29.87 12.95 8.76
CA SER A 66 -30.76 13.23 7.66
C SER A 66 -31.25 14.68 7.67
N LEU A 67 -31.31 15.25 6.47
CA LEU A 67 -31.95 16.52 6.14
C LEU A 67 -33.43 16.34 5.76
N GLY A 68 -33.96 15.12 5.88
CA GLY A 68 -35.35 14.80 5.60
C GLY A 68 -35.65 14.49 4.14
N LYS A 69 -36.91 14.66 3.76
CA LYS A 69 -37.43 14.36 2.41
C LYS A 69 -37.75 15.63 1.64
N ALA A 70 -37.85 15.53 0.32
CA ALA A 70 -38.30 16.61 -0.55
C ALA A 70 -39.60 17.26 -0.03
N LEU A 71 -39.63 18.59 0.04
CA LEU A 71 -40.85 19.34 0.33
C LEU A 71 -41.84 19.27 -0.85
N PRO A 72 -43.14 19.53 -0.63
CA PRO A 72 -44.13 19.49 -1.70
C PRO A 72 -43.82 20.51 -2.81
N GLY A 73 -43.73 20.03 -4.05
CA GLY A 73 -43.57 20.88 -5.23
C GLY A 73 -42.13 21.07 -5.72
N ILE A 74 -41.11 20.58 -5.01
CA ILE A 74 -39.73 20.53 -5.52
C ILE A 74 -39.39 19.13 -6.00
N GLU A 75 -38.75 19.06 -7.16
CA GLU A 75 -38.11 17.88 -7.68
C GLU A 75 -36.63 17.91 -7.29
N LEU A 76 -36.11 16.75 -6.89
CA LEU A 76 -34.72 16.55 -6.49
C LEU A 76 -34.08 15.50 -7.39
N LYS A 77 -32.84 15.72 -7.79
CA LYS A 77 -32.04 14.77 -8.57
C LYS A 77 -30.60 14.79 -8.06
N ILE A 78 -29.99 13.63 -7.85
CA ILE A 78 -28.55 13.54 -7.61
C ILE A 78 -27.85 13.42 -8.96
N ALA A 79 -26.90 14.31 -9.24
CA ALA A 79 -26.08 14.27 -10.45
C ALA A 79 -25.02 13.15 -10.38
N ASP A 80 -24.37 12.85 -11.50
CA ASP A 80 -23.33 11.79 -11.57
C ASP A 80 -22.14 12.05 -10.64
N ASP A 81 -21.87 13.33 -10.33
CA ASP A 81 -20.84 13.75 -9.37
C ASP A 81 -21.35 13.89 -7.92
N GLY A 82 -22.59 13.46 -7.66
CA GLY A 82 -23.22 13.48 -6.34
C GLY A 82 -23.86 14.82 -5.95
N GLU A 83 -23.77 15.86 -6.78
CA GLU A 83 -24.41 17.15 -6.48
C GLU A 83 -25.94 17.03 -6.48
N LEU A 84 -26.59 17.63 -5.48
CA LEU A 84 -28.04 17.78 -5.47
C LEU A 84 -28.45 18.86 -6.49
N LEU A 85 -29.32 18.47 -7.40
CA LEU A 85 -29.99 19.33 -8.36
C LEU A 85 -31.45 19.52 -7.95
N ILE A 86 -31.94 20.75 -8.03
CA ILE A 86 -33.32 21.09 -7.65
C ILE A 86 -34.09 21.79 -8.78
N ARG A 87 -35.39 21.52 -8.86
CA ARG A 87 -36.31 22.19 -9.80
C ARG A 87 -37.69 22.32 -9.18
N GLY A 88 -38.34 23.47 -9.34
CA GLY A 88 -39.69 23.65 -8.79
C GLY A 88 -40.18 25.09 -8.86
N PRO A 89 -41.44 25.34 -8.47
CA PRO A 89 -42.09 26.64 -8.60
C PRO A 89 -41.57 27.68 -7.60
N TYR A 90 -40.83 27.26 -6.57
CA TYR A 90 -40.20 28.14 -5.57
C TYR A 90 -38.66 28.13 -5.65
N VAL A 91 -38.11 27.60 -6.75
CA VAL A 91 -36.71 27.84 -7.14
C VAL A 91 -36.63 29.19 -7.84
N MET A 92 -35.57 29.95 -7.60
CA MET A 92 -35.35 31.28 -8.17
C MET A 92 -35.42 31.28 -9.70
N MET A 93 -35.57 32.46 -10.31
CA MET A 93 -35.54 32.61 -11.77
C MET A 93 -34.13 32.78 -12.35
N GLY A 94 -33.13 33.03 -11.49
CA GLY A 94 -31.74 33.33 -11.86
C GLY A 94 -31.20 34.54 -11.09
N TYR A 95 -29.89 34.77 -11.21
CA TYR A 95 -29.24 35.93 -10.60
C TYR A 95 -29.36 37.18 -11.49
N PHE A 96 -29.51 38.35 -10.87
CA PHE A 96 -29.57 39.61 -11.61
C PHE A 96 -28.27 39.85 -12.39
N GLY A 97 -28.38 40.05 -13.71
CA GLY A 97 -27.24 40.28 -14.59
C GLY A 97 -26.48 39.02 -15.03
N GLN A 98 -27.00 37.82 -14.74
CA GLN A 98 -26.47 36.56 -15.26
C GLN A 98 -27.49 35.88 -16.18
N ASP A 99 -27.00 35.21 -17.22
CA ASP A 99 -27.83 34.45 -18.15
C ASP A 99 -28.35 33.17 -17.50
N TYR A 100 -29.57 32.74 -17.83
CA TYR A 100 -30.20 31.55 -17.25
C TYR A 100 -29.34 30.29 -17.36
N GLU A 101 -28.78 30.04 -18.55
CA GLU A 101 -27.91 28.88 -18.84
C GLU A 101 -26.58 28.88 -18.08
N SER A 102 -26.19 30.01 -17.47
CA SER A 102 -25.00 30.07 -16.61
C SER A 102 -25.30 29.61 -15.18
N THR A 103 -26.57 29.58 -14.79
CA THR A 103 -27.03 29.26 -13.44
C THR A 103 -27.75 27.91 -13.39
N PHE A 104 -28.48 27.56 -14.45
CA PHE A 104 -29.26 26.33 -14.55
C PHE A 104 -28.64 25.39 -15.59
N ILE A 105 -28.68 24.09 -15.31
CA ILE A 105 -28.22 23.03 -16.22
C ILE A 105 -29.44 22.20 -16.58
N ASP A 106 -29.86 22.24 -17.85
CA ASP A 106 -31.07 21.55 -18.34
C ASP A 106 -32.33 21.86 -17.51
N GLY A 107 -32.46 23.11 -17.05
CA GLY A 107 -33.58 23.57 -16.22
C GLY A 107 -33.52 23.14 -14.74
N TRP A 108 -32.40 22.59 -14.29
CA TRP A 108 -32.12 22.28 -12.89
C TRP A 108 -31.15 23.28 -12.28
N LEU A 109 -31.39 23.68 -11.03
CA LEU A 109 -30.46 24.49 -10.26
C LEU A 109 -29.49 23.57 -9.49
N PRO A 110 -28.17 23.64 -9.74
CA PRO A 110 -27.17 23.00 -8.89
C PRO A 110 -27.07 23.70 -7.53
N THR A 111 -27.15 22.94 -6.43
CA THR A 111 -27.09 23.50 -5.06
C THR A 111 -25.67 23.83 -4.60
N GLY A 112 -24.65 23.26 -5.24
CA GLY A 112 -23.28 23.27 -4.73
C GLY A 112 -23.06 22.33 -3.54
N ASP A 113 -24.03 21.48 -3.20
CA ASP A 113 -23.99 20.53 -2.09
C ASP A 113 -24.03 19.09 -2.62
N VAL A 114 -23.06 18.28 -2.23
CA VAL A 114 -23.00 16.85 -2.56
C VAL A 114 -23.81 16.10 -1.52
N MET A 115 -24.77 15.29 -1.98
CA MET A 115 -25.70 14.57 -1.11
C MET A 115 -25.83 13.12 -1.53
N GLN A 116 -26.23 12.30 -0.56
CA GLN A 116 -26.72 10.95 -0.81
C GLN A 116 -28.18 10.83 -0.40
N THR A 117 -28.86 9.84 -0.97
CA THR A 117 -30.24 9.49 -0.57
C THR A 117 -30.34 8.01 -0.25
N ASP A 118 -31.14 7.70 0.76
CA ASP A 118 -31.43 6.32 1.13
C ASP A 118 -32.61 5.74 0.32
N SER A 119 -32.89 4.44 0.52
CA SER A 119 -34.02 3.76 -0.15
C SER A 119 -35.40 4.27 0.27
N HIS A 120 -35.49 5.08 1.31
CA HIS A 120 -36.73 5.66 1.83
C HIS A 120 -36.92 7.13 1.43
N GLY A 121 -35.99 7.70 0.65
CA GLY A 121 -36.02 9.06 0.12
C GLY A 121 -35.59 10.14 1.12
N PHE A 122 -34.85 9.76 2.16
CA PHE A 122 -34.17 10.71 3.05
C PHE A 122 -32.85 11.13 2.44
N TYR A 123 -32.51 12.41 2.59
CA TYR A 123 -31.27 12.98 2.08
C TYR A 123 -30.30 13.24 3.22
N GLU A 124 -29.01 13.09 2.95
CA GLU A 124 -27.91 13.40 3.85
C GLU A 124 -26.85 14.18 3.08
N ILE A 125 -26.32 15.24 3.69
CA ILE A 125 -25.26 16.05 3.11
C ILE A 125 -23.90 15.41 3.36
N ILE A 126 -23.10 15.28 2.31
CA ILE A 126 -21.73 14.78 2.39
C ILE A 126 -20.77 15.94 2.58
N ASP A 127 -20.79 16.92 1.68
CA ASP A 127 -19.96 18.13 1.75
C ASP A 127 -20.43 19.18 0.72
N ARG A 128 -19.79 20.35 0.72
CA ARG A 128 -19.90 21.35 -0.34
C ARG A 128 -19.03 20.94 -1.52
N LYS A 129 -19.59 20.97 -2.74
CA LYS A 129 -18.89 20.62 -3.99
C LYS A 129 -17.57 21.38 -4.17
N LYS A 130 -17.49 22.63 -3.71
CA LYS A 130 -16.28 23.47 -3.77
C LYS A 130 -15.22 23.14 -2.71
N GLU A 131 -15.59 22.42 -1.66
CA GLU A 131 -14.71 22.04 -0.55
C GLU A 131 -14.17 20.60 -0.70
N ILE A 132 -14.77 19.80 -1.59
CA ILE A 132 -14.25 18.51 -2.03
C ILE A 132 -13.03 18.76 -2.93
N TYR A 133 -11.97 17.97 -2.72
CA TYR A 133 -10.80 17.98 -3.60
C TYR A 133 -10.57 16.65 -4.28
N LYS A 134 -9.74 16.68 -5.33
CA LYS A 134 -9.16 15.47 -5.94
C LYS A 134 -7.67 15.42 -5.63
N ASN A 135 -7.23 14.29 -5.11
CA ASN A 135 -5.81 14.07 -4.91
C ASN A 135 -5.11 13.81 -6.25
N ILE A 136 -3.78 13.65 -6.27
CA ILE A 136 -3.01 13.45 -7.53
C ILE A 136 -3.39 12.15 -8.28
N LYS A 137 -4.05 11.22 -7.59
CA LYS A 137 -4.52 9.95 -8.17
C LYS A 137 -5.94 10.05 -8.74
N GLY A 138 -6.57 11.22 -8.65
CA GLY A 138 -7.93 11.46 -9.11
C GLY A 138 -9.03 11.00 -8.15
N GLU A 139 -8.66 10.55 -6.94
CA GLU A 139 -9.61 10.11 -5.91
C GLU A 139 -10.27 11.35 -5.30
N THR A 140 -11.59 11.29 -5.10
CA THR A 140 -12.42 12.42 -4.64
C THR A 140 -12.60 12.35 -3.13
N ILE A 141 -12.14 13.36 -2.41
CA ILE A 141 -12.10 13.38 -0.94
C ILE A 141 -12.97 14.50 -0.41
N ALA A 142 -13.86 14.17 0.53
CA ALA A 142 -14.69 15.12 1.28
C ALA A 142 -14.03 15.42 2.63
N PRO A 143 -13.37 16.57 2.81
CA PRO A 143 -12.56 16.81 4.00
C PRO A 143 -13.39 16.94 5.27
N GLN A 144 -14.58 17.54 5.20
CA GLN A 144 -15.42 17.74 6.39
C GLN A 144 -15.90 16.41 6.95
N LYS A 145 -16.19 15.42 6.09
CA LYS A 145 -16.51 14.05 6.49
C LYS A 145 -15.43 13.48 7.41
N ILE A 146 -14.16 13.64 7.04
CA ILE A 146 -13.03 13.11 7.80
C ILE A 146 -12.75 13.95 9.05
N GLU A 147 -12.79 15.28 8.94
CA GLU A 147 -12.58 16.22 10.05
C GLU A 147 -13.65 16.05 11.14
N ASN A 148 -14.90 15.75 10.78
CA ASN A 148 -15.98 15.55 11.74
C ASN A 148 -15.77 14.31 12.62
N LEU A 149 -15.07 13.27 12.14
CA LEU A 149 -14.75 12.08 12.94
C LEU A 149 -13.83 12.40 14.14
N PHE A 150 -13.11 13.52 14.10
CA PHE A 150 -12.27 13.95 15.22
C PHE A 150 -13.06 14.69 16.31
N ARG A 151 -14.30 15.14 16.04
CA ARG A 151 -15.10 15.89 17.02
C ARG A 151 -15.49 15.05 18.24
N ASP A 152 -15.57 13.73 18.08
CA ASP A 152 -15.89 12.81 19.16
C ASP A 152 -14.77 12.72 20.22
N PHE A 153 -13.59 13.30 19.93
CA PHE A 153 -12.46 13.35 20.85
C PHE A 153 -12.39 14.72 21.50
N ASP A 154 -12.75 14.80 22.78
CA ASP A 154 -12.71 16.04 23.58
C ASP A 154 -11.30 16.66 23.70
N THR A 155 -10.26 15.86 23.46
CA THR A 155 -8.86 16.26 23.39
C THR A 155 -8.48 16.95 22.08
N VAL A 156 -9.35 16.96 21.07
CA VAL A 156 -9.13 17.68 19.80
C VAL A 156 -9.92 18.98 19.83
N GLN A 157 -9.22 20.12 19.77
CA GLN A 157 -9.89 21.43 19.69
C GLN A 157 -10.19 21.82 18.23
N GLN A 158 -9.22 21.64 17.34
CA GLN A 158 -9.38 21.84 15.91
C GLN A 158 -8.61 20.78 15.14
N VAL A 159 -9.17 20.37 14.00
CA VAL A 159 -8.51 19.50 13.03
C VAL A 159 -8.64 20.10 11.64
N PHE A 160 -7.65 19.90 10.79
CA PHE A 160 -7.65 20.31 9.40
C PHE A 160 -7.03 19.23 8.53
N LEU A 161 -7.81 18.71 7.57
CA LEU A 161 -7.35 17.73 6.61
C LEU A 161 -6.61 18.42 5.46
N VAL A 162 -5.42 17.90 5.16
CA VAL A 162 -4.60 18.29 4.03
C VAL A 162 -4.52 17.10 3.07
N GLY A 163 -4.71 17.35 1.78
CA GLY A 163 -4.61 16.29 0.76
C GLY A 163 -4.91 16.77 -0.67
N ASP A 164 -5.38 18.00 -0.84
CA ASP A 164 -5.65 18.61 -2.14
C ASP A 164 -4.39 18.64 -3.01
N HIS A 165 -4.43 18.03 -4.19
CA HIS A 165 -3.28 17.84 -5.07
C HIS A 165 -2.05 17.19 -4.39
N ARG A 166 -2.24 16.36 -3.36
CA ARG A 166 -1.18 15.61 -2.66
C ARG A 166 -1.29 14.08 -2.91
N PRO A 167 -0.21 13.30 -2.67
CA PRO A 167 -0.21 11.83 -2.84
C PRO A 167 -1.03 11.04 -1.84
N TYR A 168 -1.36 11.64 -0.68
CA TYR A 168 -2.09 11.02 0.42
C TYR A 168 -2.63 12.12 1.36
N ASN A 169 -3.53 11.74 2.26
CA ASN A 169 -4.11 12.64 3.23
C ASN A 169 -3.25 12.71 4.50
N THR A 170 -3.12 13.90 5.07
CA THR A 170 -2.47 14.17 6.36
C THR A 170 -3.34 15.12 7.17
N VAL A 171 -3.14 15.21 8.48
CA VAL A 171 -3.94 16.12 9.32
C VAL A 171 -3.09 17.05 10.17
N LEU A 172 -3.54 18.29 10.30
CA LEU A 172 -3.08 19.22 11.33
C LEU A 172 -4.06 19.15 12.50
N ILE A 173 -3.55 18.98 13.72
CA ILE A 173 -4.38 18.87 14.93
C ILE A 173 -3.94 19.94 15.92
N TYR A 174 -4.89 20.74 16.40
CA TYR A 174 -4.69 21.59 17.58
C TYR A 174 -5.28 20.87 18.79
N PRO A 175 -4.45 20.45 19.76
CA PRO A 175 -4.92 19.81 20.98
C PRO A 175 -5.80 20.75 21.82
N ASN A 176 -6.82 20.18 22.44
CA ASN A 176 -7.56 20.83 23.51
C ASN A 176 -6.81 20.67 24.83
N TYR A 177 -6.00 21.67 25.18
CA TYR A 177 -5.24 21.69 26.43
C TYR A 177 -6.09 21.85 27.69
N GLU A 178 -7.38 22.20 27.52
CA GLU A 178 -8.36 22.38 28.58
C GLU A 178 -9.26 21.15 28.78
N SER A 179 -9.01 20.03 28.09
CA SER A 179 -9.81 18.81 28.23
C SER A 179 -9.74 18.24 29.66
N ASP A 180 -10.91 17.89 30.21
CA ASP A 180 -11.05 17.32 31.56
C ASP A 180 -10.76 15.81 31.62
N SER A 181 -10.87 15.11 30.48
CA SER A 181 -10.72 13.64 30.43
C SER A 181 -9.25 13.20 30.50
N ILE A 182 -8.36 14.00 29.90
CA ILE A 182 -6.92 13.80 29.92
C ILE A 182 -6.31 15.19 30.11
N ALA A 183 -5.41 15.32 31.10
CA ALA A 183 -4.65 16.55 31.27
C ALA A 183 -3.58 16.65 30.17
N VAL A 184 -4.01 16.96 28.94
CA VAL A 184 -3.18 17.14 27.74
C VAL A 184 -2.04 18.11 28.02
N SER A 185 -2.30 19.16 28.80
CA SER A 185 -1.34 20.15 29.28
C SER A 185 -0.22 19.62 30.19
N LYS A 186 -0.35 18.40 30.73
CA LYS A 186 0.65 17.75 31.61
C LYS A 186 1.46 16.66 30.91
N LEU A 187 1.09 16.28 29.68
CA LEU A 187 1.82 15.29 28.90
C LEU A 187 3.14 15.87 28.38
N LYS A 188 4.18 15.04 28.34
CA LYS A 188 5.39 15.37 27.59
C LYS A 188 5.10 15.31 26.10
N GLU A 189 5.92 15.98 25.29
CA GLU A 189 5.76 16.05 23.83
C GLU A 189 5.64 14.65 23.18
N GLU A 190 6.48 13.68 23.59
CA GLU A 190 6.43 12.30 23.10
C GLU A 190 5.13 11.56 23.49
N GLU A 191 4.61 11.79 24.69
CA GLU A 191 3.37 11.18 25.18
C GLU A 191 2.15 11.78 24.48
N LEU A 192 2.20 13.09 24.21
CA LEU A 192 1.19 13.84 23.49
C LEU A 192 1.10 13.37 22.03
N GLU A 193 2.24 13.24 21.36
CA GLU A 193 2.31 12.74 19.98
C GLU A 193 1.78 11.30 19.88
N SER A 194 2.20 10.41 20.78
CA SER A 194 1.69 9.02 20.84
C SER A 194 0.18 8.93 21.05
N TYR A 195 -0.37 9.80 21.91
CA TYR A 195 -1.81 9.88 22.14
C TYR A 195 -2.57 10.26 20.86
N PHE A 196 -2.18 11.35 20.18
CA PHE A 196 -2.85 11.78 18.96
C PHE A 196 -2.63 10.80 17.79
N ALA A 197 -1.50 10.09 17.77
CA ALA A 197 -1.33 8.98 16.83
C ALA A 197 -2.44 7.93 17.02
N SER A 198 -2.76 7.56 18.26
CA SER A 198 -3.83 6.61 18.58
C SER A 198 -5.23 7.12 18.19
N VAL A 199 -5.47 8.43 18.30
CA VAL A 199 -6.70 9.08 17.80
C VAL A 199 -6.80 8.92 16.28
N VAL A 200 -5.72 9.24 15.54
CA VAL A 200 -5.67 9.07 14.08
C VAL A 200 -5.87 7.61 13.66
N VAL A 201 -5.26 6.64 14.36
CA VAL A 201 -5.51 5.18 14.12
C VAL A 201 -7.00 4.88 14.23
N THR A 202 -7.65 5.42 15.26
CA THR A 202 -9.07 5.16 15.53
C THR A 202 -9.95 5.73 14.43
N VAL A 203 -9.69 6.97 14.00
CA VAL A 203 -10.39 7.59 12.86
C VAL A 203 -10.19 6.79 11.57
N ASN A 204 -8.96 6.34 11.29
CA ASN A 204 -8.64 5.55 10.09
C ASN A 204 -9.43 4.22 9.97
N LYS A 205 -9.98 3.68 11.06
CA LYS A 205 -10.84 2.48 11.03
C LYS A 205 -12.17 2.72 10.31
N PHE A 206 -12.63 3.97 10.25
CA PHE A 206 -13.89 4.36 9.61
C PHE A 206 -13.70 4.87 8.18
N LEU A 207 -12.46 4.91 7.69
CA LEU A 207 -12.10 5.50 6.40
C LEU A 207 -11.82 4.41 5.35
N ALA A 208 -12.27 4.68 4.12
CA ALA A 208 -11.87 3.87 2.97
C ALA A 208 -10.34 3.97 2.75
N PRO A 209 -9.68 2.98 2.13
CA PRO A 209 -8.22 2.98 1.96
C PRO A 209 -7.64 4.26 1.36
N PHE A 210 -8.35 4.88 0.41
CA PHE A 210 -7.93 6.13 -0.25
C PHE A 210 -8.20 7.40 0.59
N GLU A 211 -9.06 7.30 1.62
CA GLU A 211 -9.35 8.41 2.55
C GLU A 211 -8.39 8.42 3.74
N ARG A 212 -7.67 7.32 4.00
CA ARG A 212 -6.83 7.14 5.19
C ARG A 212 -5.74 8.20 5.32
N ILE A 213 -5.54 8.62 6.56
CA ILE A 213 -4.54 9.59 6.99
C ILE A 213 -3.21 8.85 7.19
N VAL A 214 -2.16 9.34 6.55
CA VAL A 214 -0.81 8.72 6.55
C VAL A 214 0.13 9.36 7.57
N ASP A 215 -0.01 10.66 7.83
CA ASP A 215 0.82 11.42 8.76
C ASP A 215 0.00 12.55 9.42
N PHE A 216 0.47 13.07 10.55
CA PHE A 216 -0.13 14.20 11.23
C PHE A 216 0.90 15.11 11.89
N ARG A 217 0.54 16.38 12.12
CA ARG A 217 1.32 17.31 12.95
C ARG A 217 0.42 17.98 13.97
N LEU A 218 0.96 18.15 15.17
CA LEU A 218 0.36 19.01 16.17
C LEU A 218 0.73 20.47 15.85
N ILE A 219 -0.26 21.35 15.82
CA ILE A 219 -0.04 22.80 15.63
C ILE A 219 0.02 23.48 16.99
N ASP A 220 0.81 24.55 17.10
CA ASP A 220 1.09 25.29 18.33
C ASP A 220 0.04 26.36 18.66
N ARG A 221 -0.86 26.64 17.71
CA ARG A 221 -1.93 27.63 17.83
C ARG A 221 -3.18 27.19 17.09
N PRO A 222 -4.37 27.68 17.51
CA PRO A 222 -5.59 27.48 16.73
C PRO A 222 -5.57 28.31 15.44
N PHE A 223 -6.48 27.97 14.53
CA PHE A 223 -6.83 28.78 13.36
C PHE A 223 -7.53 30.08 13.77
N GLN A 224 -7.12 31.20 13.17
CA GLN A 224 -7.48 32.54 13.61
C GLN A 224 -8.14 33.37 12.50
N ALA A 225 -9.21 34.10 12.84
CA ALA A 225 -9.88 34.99 11.91
C ALA A 225 -9.00 36.18 11.50
N GLU A 226 -8.14 36.66 12.40
CA GLU A 226 -7.21 37.78 12.19
C GLU A 226 -6.15 37.44 11.14
N LYS A 227 -5.80 36.16 11.02
CA LYS A 227 -4.88 35.63 9.99
C LYS A 227 -5.60 35.25 8.69
N GLY A 228 -6.90 35.54 8.60
CA GLY A 228 -7.73 35.22 7.45
C GLY A 228 -8.02 33.73 7.28
N GLU A 229 -7.73 32.90 8.28
CA GLU A 229 -7.86 31.43 8.21
C GLU A 229 -9.32 30.98 8.35
N LEU A 230 -10.17 31.83 8.94
CA LEU A 230 -11.58 31.57 9.16
C LEU A 230 -12.46 32.52 8.33
N THR A 231 -13.65 32.04 7.94
CA THR A 231 -14.74 32.88 7.42
C THR A 231 -15.44 33.62 8.56
N PRO A 232 -16.31 34.61 8.27
CA PRO A 232 -17.15 35.24 9.30
C PRO A 232 -18.07 34.24 10.04
N LYS A 233 -18.31 33.05 9.46
CA LYS A 233 -19.07 31.96 10.09
C LYS A 233 -18.17 30.94 10.81
N SER A 234 -16.90 31.27 11.04
CA SER A 234 -15.90 30.40 11.67
C SER A 234 -15.61 29.09 10.91
N THR A 235 -15.87 29.04 9.61
CA THR A 235 -15.50 27.90 8.76
C THR A 235 -14.09 28.11 8.16
N TYR A 236 -13.41 27.04 7.78
CA TYR A 236 -12.04 27.09 7.28
C TYR A 236 -11.92 27.73 5.89
N LYS A 237 -10.94 28.63 5.72
CA LYS A 237 -10.44 29.03 4.41
C LYS A 237 -9.22 28.19 4.07
N ARG A 238 -9.47 26.99 3.53
CA ARG A 238 -8.46 25.93 3.34
C ARG A 238 -7.16 26.42 2.68
N LYS A 239 -7.26 27.13 1.55
CA LYS A 239 -6.10 27.68 0.83
C LYS A 239 -5.24 28.63 1.67
N VAL A 240 -5.85 29.41 2.56
CA VAL A 240 -5.13 30.35 3.44
C VAL A 240 -4.48 29.60 4.59
N ILE A 241 -5.16 28.61 5.17
CA ILE A 241 -4.59 27.73 6.21
C ILE A 241 -3.37 26.99 5.65
N GLU A 242 -3.49 26.33 4.50
CA GLU A 242 -2.36 25.61 3.89
C GLU A 242 -1.17 26.52 3.62
N ALA A 243 -1.40 27.75 3.15
CA ALA A 243 -0.33 28.73 2.95
C ALA A 243 0.31 29.17 4.27
N ASN A 244 -0.48 29.42 5.31
CA ASN A 244 0.02 29.88 6.61
C ASN A 244 0.78 28.78 7.39
N PHE A 245 0.47 27.51 7.14
CA PHE A 245 1.09 26.35 7.77
C PHE A 245 1.97 25.57 6.79
N GLN A 246 2.40 26.20 5.69
CA GLN A 246 3.07 25.53 4.58
C GLN A 246 4.30 24.71 5.01
N GLU A 247 5.14 25.24 5.90
CA GLU A 247 6.34 24.52 6.36
C GLU A 247 6.00 23.19 7.06
N LEU A 248 4.99 23.20 7.95
CA LEU A 248 4.52 22.01 8.63
C LEU A 248 3.86 21.04 7.65
N VAL A 249 3.02 21.56 6.75
CA VAL A 249 2.36 20.77 5.69
C VAL A 249 3.41 20.08 4.83
N ASP A 250 4.35 20.82 4.27
CA ASP A 250 5.39 20.28 3.40
C ASP A 250 6.28 19.28 4.14
N SER A 251 6.53 19.45 5.45
CA SER A 251 7.28 18.47 6.26
C SER A 251 6.64 17.07 6.29
N MET A 252 5.31 16.98 6.18
CA MET A 252 4.56 15.70 6.12
C MET A 252 4.67 15.03 4.73
N TYR A 253 5.16 15.75 3.73
CA TYR A 253 5.36 15.26 2.36
C TYR A 253 6.84 15.18 1.95
N GLN A 254 7.78 15.66 2.78
CA GLN A 254 9.21 15.69 2.49
C GLN A 254 9.89 14.32 2.63
N LYS A 255 9.38 13.44 3.50
CA LYS A 255 9.92 12.09 3.67
C LYS A 255 8.89 11.08 3.16
N ASN A 256 9.19 10.46 2.03
CA ASN A 256 8.42 9.31 1.54
C ASN A 256 8.77 8.01 2.30
N TYR A 257 9.57 8.07 3.37
CA TYR A 257 9.95 6.91 4.18
C TYR A 257 10.09 7.28 5.67
N ILE A 258 9.95 6.26 6.52
CA ILE A 258 10.27 6.27 7.95
C ILE A 258 11.63 5.65 8.15
N SER A 259 12.38 6.22 9.09
CA SER A 259 13.74 5.82 9.41
C SER A 259 13.76 5.11 10.75
N LEU A 260 14.14 3.83 10.76
CA LEU A 260 14.47 3.08 11.96
C LEU A 260 15.98 2.82 11.98
N VAL A 261 16.61 2.75 13.14
CA VAL A 261 18.06 2.53 13.23
C VAL A 261 18.35 1.24 13.97
N LYS A 262 19.11 0.34 13.33
CA LYS A 262 19.58 -0.93 13.90
C LYS A 262 21.04 -1.17 13.58
N ASP A 263 21.85 -1.58 14.56
CA ASP A 263 23.26 -1.90 14.34
C ASP A 263 24.05 -0.80 13.60
N LYS A 264 23.74 0.47 13.90
CA LYS A 264 24.26 1.69 13.24
C LYS A 264 23.94 1.78 11.74
N THR A 265 22.96 1.01 11.27
CA THR A 265 22.44 1.03 9.91
C THR A 265 21.04 1.62 9.95
N GLU A 266 20.80 2.62 9.12
CA GLU A 266 19.46 3.16 8.91
C GLU A 266 18.64 2.19 8.05
N ILE A 267 17.41 1.89 8.45
CA ILE A 267 16.44 1.12 7.68
C ILE A 267 15.31 2.08 7.31
N ARG A 268 15.09 2.24 6.01
CA ARG A 268 14.08 3.12 5.44
C ARG A 268 12.88 2.30 5.00
N ILE A 269 11.74 2.56 5.62
CA ILE A 269 10.47 1.90 5.32
C ILE A 269 9.61 2.91 4.57
N PRO A 270 9.18 2.63 3.33
CA PRO A 270 8.41 3.61 2.59
C PRO A 270 7.05 3.90 3.25
N THR A 271 6.64 5.16 3.27
CA THR A 271 5.33 5.61 3.77
C THR A 271 4.17 4.98 3.02
N TRP A 272 4.34 4.68 1.72
CA TRP A 272 3.31 3.97 0.96
C TRP A 272 3.09 2.56 1.51
N PHE A 273 4.11 1.87 2.01
CA PHE A 273 3.95 0.53 2.60
C PHE A 273 3.01 0.60 3.81
N LEU A 274 3.21 1.57 4.70
CA LEU A 274 2.32 1.79 5.84
C LEU A 274 0.85 1.98 5.43
N ARG A 275 0.62 2.76 4.38
CA ARG A 275 -0.73 3.02 3.87
C ARG A 275 -1.40 1.74 3.35
N GLU A 276 -0.68 0.99 2.52
CA GLU A 276 -1.21 -0.24 1.92
C GLU A 276 -1.41 -1.34 2.99
N HIS A 277 -0.51 -1.41 3.97
CA HIS A 277 -0.55 -2.35 5.09
C HIS A 277 -1.51 -1.90 6.22
N GLY A 278 -1.93 -0.64 6.21
CA GLY A 278 -2.85 -0.07 7.20
C GLY A 278 -2.25 0.12 8.60
N CYS A 279 -0.94 0.33 8.70
CA CYS A 279 -0.24 0.68 9.95
C CYS A 279 0.22 2.15 9.95
N LEU A 280 0.49 2.69 11.13
CA LEU A 280 1.10 4.01 11.31
C LEU A 280 2.58 3.88 11.65
N THR A 281 3.29 5.02 11.60
CA THR A 281 4.69 5.12 12.02
C THR A 281 4.92 4.58 13.44
N GLY A 282 4.00 4.86 14.36
CA GLY A 282 4.09 4.40 15.76
C GLY A 282 3.82 2.91 15.95
N ASP A 283 3.22 2.23 14.97
CA ASP A 283 3.00 0.78 15.04
C ASP A 283 4.29 -0.01 14.73
N LEU A 284 5.27 0.65 14.10
CA LEU A 284 6.56 0.06 13.78
C LEU A 284 7.46 0.10 15.00
N GLN A 285 7.89 -1.08 15.41
CA GLN A 285 8.86 -1.24 16.47
C GLN A 285 10.08 -2.00 15.95
N ILE A 286 11.21 -1.78 16.61
CA ILE A 286 12.47 -2.44 16.27
C ILE A 286 13.03 -3.15 17.49
N ASN A 287 13.49 -4.37 17.31
CA ASN A 287 14.16 -5.17 18.34
C ASN A 287 15.52 -5.70 17.84
N ASP A 288 16.16 -6.53 18.65
CA ASP A 288 17.48 -7.09 18.34
C ASP A 288 17.51 -7.95 17.06
N GLN A 289 16.37 -8.55 16.68
CA GLN A 289 16.28 -9.47 15.54
C GLN A 289 15.79 -8.76 14.26
N GLY A 290 14.95 -7.72 14.36
CA GLY A 290 14.36 -7.08 13.19
C GLY A 290 13.27 -6.03 13.48
N ILE A 291 12.38 -5.85 12.51
CA ILE A 291 11.25 -4.92 12.56
C ILE A 291 9.97 -5.71 12.85
N PHE A 292 9.09 -5.17 13.68
CA PHE A 292 7.77 -5.77 13.93
C PHE A 292 6.65 -4.74 13.92
N ILE A 293 5.46 -5.21 13.53
CA ILE A 293 4.20 -4.46 13.57
C ILE A 293 3.28 -5.20 14.54
N GLU A 294 3.31 -4.80 15.82
CA GLU A 294 2.67 -5.52 16.92
C GLU A 294 1.17 -5.75 16.68
N LYS A 295 0.50 -4.76 16.09
CA LYS A 295 -0.92 -4.80 15.75
C LYS A 295 -1.34 -6.01 14.93
N TYR A 296 -0.47 -6.48 14.03
CA TYR A 296 -0.75 -7.58 13.11
C TYR A 296 0.04 -8.85 13.46
N GLY A 297 1.00 -8.75 14.38
CA GLY A 297 1.94 -9.83 14.66
C GLY A 297 2.97 -10.04 13.54
N ASP A 298 3.07 -9.08 12.61
CA ASP A 298 3.98 -9.18 11.47
C ASP A 298 5.41 -8.87 11.91
N TYR A 299 6.35 -9.62 11.37
CA TYR A 299 7.74 -9.57 11.77
C TYR A 299 8.66 -9.80 10.58
N LEU A 300 9.71 -8.99 10.48
CA LEU A 300 10.75 -9.12 9.47
C LEU A 300 12.13 -9.14 10.12
N ASP A 301 12.83 -10.27 9.99
CA ASP A 301 14.23 -10.40 10.37
C ASP A 301 15.08 -9.42 9.57
N ILE A 302 15.80 -8.53 10.28
CA ILE A 302 16.81 -7.65 9.68
C ILE A 302 18.06 -7.65 10.55
N CYS A 303 19.11 -8.33 10.08
CA CYS A 303 20.36 -8.49 10.84
C CYS A 303 21.59 -8.18 9.99
N LYS A 304 22.54 -7.44 10.55
CA LYS A 304 23.84 -7.23 9.91
C LYS A 304 24.70 -8.48 10.04
N MET A 305 25.25 -8.98 8.93
CA MET A 305 26.13 -10.14 8.92
C MET A 305 27.56 -9.74 9.34
N LYS A 306 28.38 -10.74 9.71
CA LYS A 306 29.80 -10.51 10.07
C LYS A 306 30.62 -9.96 8.90
N GLU A 307 30.25 -10.35 7.68
CA GLU A 307 30.87 -9.84 6.46
C GLU A 307 30.39 -8.42 6.18
N LYS A 308 31.33 -7.56 5.77
CA LYS A 308 31.05 -6.14 5.53
C LYS A 308 29.97 -6.01 4.45
N ASN A 309 28.97 -5.16 4.72
CA ASN A 309 27.87 -4.82 3.82
C ASN A 309 26.87 -5.97 3.53
N ASN A 310 26.97 -7.10 4.22
CA ASN A 310 25.99 -8.18 4.08
C ASN A 310 24.92 -8.05 5.16
N TYR A 311 23.66 -8.15 4.76
CA TYR A 311 22.48 -8.00 5.61
C TYR A 311 21.51 -9.14 5.35
N GLN A 312 21.10 -9.84 6.40
CA GLN A 312 19.94 -10.73 6.34
C GLN A 312 18.68 -9.88 6.34
N ILE A 313 17.78 -10.12 5.38
CA ILE A 313 16.42 -9.56 5.35
C ILE A 313 15.45 -10.70 5.04
N GLY A 314 14.63 -11.10 6.02
CA GLY A 314 13.83 -12.32 5.96
C GLY A 314 14.70 -13.57 5.79
N ASN A 315 14.39 -14.40 4.79
CA ASN A 315 15.11 -15.65 4.53
C ASN A 315 16.43 -15.48 3.78
N TYR A 316 16.73 -14.30 3.23
CA TYR A 316 17.86 -14.09 2.31
C TYR A 316 18.94 -13.18 2.90
N ILE A 317 20.17 -13.31 2.39
CA ILE A 317 21.25 -12.35 2.59
C ILE A 317 21.41 -11.51 1.33
N TYR A 318 21.47 -10.20 1.53
CA TYR A 318 21.74 -9.19 0.52
C TYR A 318 23.05 -8.49 0.84
N GLN A 319 23.85 -8.25 -0.20
CA GLN A 319 24.94 -7.29 -0.15
C GLN A 319 24.38 -5.91 -0.49
N ILE A 320 24.45 -4.98 0.46
CA ILE A 320 23.94 -3.62 0.33
C ILE A 320 25.10 -2.63 0.47
N THR A 321 25.44 -1.94 -0.61
CA THR A 321 26.58 -1.01 -0.66
C THR A 321 26.26 0.35 -0.07
N ASP A 322 24.97 0.73 -0.04
CA ASP A 322 24.48 1.94 0.59
C ASP A 322 24.69 1.92 2.11
N LYS A 323 24.70 3.11 2.71
CA LYS A 323 24.83 3.27 4.17
C LYS A 323 23.55 2.95 4.93
N PHE A 324 22.47 2.71 4.21
CA PHE A 324 21.13 2.44 4.70
C PHE A 324 20.50 1.29 3.90
N ILE A 325 19.51 0.63 4.49
CA ILE A 325 18.68 -0.37 3.83
C ILE A 325 17.41 0.33 3.38
N ASP A 326 17.15 0.39 2.09
CA ASP A 326 15.92 0.97 1.54
C ASP A 326 14.93 -0.13 1.16
N LEU A 327 13.94 -0.35 2.03
CA LEU A 327 12.92 -1.37 1.80
C LEU A 327 12.01 -1.03 0.63
N GLN A 328 12.00 0.21 0.11
CA GLN A 328 11.22 0.53 -1.07
C GLN A 328 11.62 -0.33 -2.27
N TYR A 329 12.93 -0.42 -2.55
CA TYR A 329 13.41 -1.21 -3.68
C TYR A 329 13.15 -2.69 -3.49
N ILE A 330 13.36 -3.17 -2.26
CA ILE A 330 13.10 -4.57 -1.92
C ILE A 330 11.61 -4.85 -2.13
N LEU A 331 10.70 -4.19 -1.43
CA LEU A 331 9.26 -4.48 -1.48
C LEU A 331 8.63 -4.26 -2.86
N ALA A 332 9.08 -3.26 -3.63
CA ALA A 332 8.48 -2.90 -4.91
C ALA A 332 9.02 -3.68 -6.12
N ASN A 333 10.12 -4.42 -5.98
CA ASN A 333 10.71 -5.22 -7.07
C ASN A 333 10.80 -6.72 -6.67
N PRO A 334 10.02 -7.61 -7.32
CA PRO A 334 9.97 -9.04 -7.05
C PRO A 334 11.32 -9.77 -7.07
N ILE A 335 12.29 -9.26 -7.81
CA ILE A 335 13.63 -9.85 -7.86
C ILE A 335 14.27 -10.00 -6.48
N TYR A 336 13.90 -9.12 -5.55
CA TYR A 336 14.43 -9.10 -4.19
C TYR A 336 13.59 -9.86 -3.17
N TRP A 337 12.42 -10.39 -3.49
CA TRP A 337 11.60 -11.10 -2.48
C TRP A 337 10.95 -12.38 -2.96
N ILE A 338 11.03 -12.73 -4.24
CA ILE A 338 10.55 -14.02 -4.72
C ILE A 338 11.29 -15.15 -4.01
N GLY A 339 10.50 -16.03 -3.37
CA GLY A 339 11.00 -17.11 -2.51
C GLY A 339 11.40 -16.68 -1.10
N ASN A 340 11.41 -15.39 -0.78
CA ASN A 340 11.68 -14.90 0.57
C ASN A 340 10.39 -14.85 1.38
N GLN A 341 10.09 -15.96 2.06
CA GLN A 341 8.85 -16.11 2.83
C GLN A 341 8.72 -15.03 3.91
N GLY A 342 9.79 -14.66 4.61
CA GLY A 342 9.75 -13.65 5.67
C GLY A 342 9.40 -12.25 5.18
N ILE A 343 9.75 -11.89 3.94
CA ILE A 343 9.26 -10.63 3.35
C ILE A 343 7.77 -10.73 3.03
N LEU A 344 7.30 -11.86 2.49
CA LEU A 344 5.88 -12.07 2.21
C LEU A 344 5.06 -12.06 3.51
N ASP A 345 5.52 -12.75 4.56
CA ASP A 345 4.86 -12.77 5.87
C ASP A 345 4.76 -11.36 6.46
N PHE A 346 5.81 -10.55 6.34
CA PHE A 346 5.81 -9.17 6.82
C PHE A 346 4.89 -8.22 6.04
N SER A 347 4.73 -8.47 4.74
CA SER A 347 4.02 -7.56 3.82
C SER A 347 2.60 -7.99 3.45
N GLY A 348 2.27 -9.26 3.70
CA GLY A 348 1.04 -9.91 3.26
C GLY A 348 0.94 -10.04 1.73
N ASP A 349 -0.15 -10.68 1.28
CA ASP A 349 -0.41 -10.96 -0.14
C ASP A 349 -0.52 -9.71 -1.02
N SER A 350 -0.73 -8.53 -0.42
CA SER A 350 -0.76 -7.25 -1.13
C SER A 350 0.56 -6.95 -1.85
N ILE A 351 1.69 -7.53 -1.43
CA ILE A 351 2.98 -7.34 -2.10
C ILE A 351 2.98 -7.73 -3.58
N PHE A 352 2.17 -8.71 -3.98
CA PHE A 352 2.02 -9.11 -5.38
C PHE A 352 1.40 -8.01 -6.26
N GLN A 353 0.74 -7.01 -5.66
CA GLN A 353 0.15 -5.86 -6.34
C GLN A 353 1.04 -4.60 -6.27
N TRP A 354 2.10 -4.62 -5.46
CA TRP A 354 2.99 -3.47 -5.26
C TRP A 354 4.16 -3.42 -6.23
N TYR A 355 4.20 -4.34 -7.19
CA TYR A 355 5.17 -4.32 -8.26
C TYR A 355 5.09 -3.02 -9.06
N ARG A 356 6.11 -2.17 -8.90
CA ARG A 356 6.16 -0.80 -9.48
C ARG A 356 7.52 -0.44 -10.08
N LEU A 357 8.53 -1.29 -9.91
CA LEU A 357 9.90 -1.05 -10.36
C LEU A 357 10.41 -2.26 -11.14
N ASP A 358 10.82 -2.03 -12.38
CA ASP A 358 11.39 -3.07 -13.26
C ASP A 358 12.91 -3.14 -13.18
N ASP A 359 13.56 -2.03 -12.81
CA ASP A 359 15.03 -1.93 -12.79
C ASP A 359 15.64 -2.52 -11.52
N ILE A 360 16.75 -3.23 -11.71
CA ILE A 360 17.61 -3.74 -10.62
C ILE A 360 18.40 -2.57 -10.05
N ASN A 361 18.31 -2.37 -8.73
CA ASN A 361 19.14 -1.42 -8.01
C ASN A 361 20.58 -1.97 -7.91
N PRO A 362 21.59 -1.30 -8.48
CA PRO A 362 22.98 -1.76 -8.48
C PRO A 362 23.63 -1.73 -7.10
N ASN A 363 22.95 -1.21 -6.07
CA ASN A 363 23.45 -1.20 -4.70
C ASN A 363 22.92 -2.37 -3.86
N ILE A 364 21.99 -3.16 -4.37
CA ILE A 364 21.37 -4.29 -3.65
C ILE A 364 21.55 -5.55 -4.49
N HIS A 365 22.30 -6.52 -3.95
CA HIS A 365 22.51 -7.80 -4.62
C HIS A 365 22.13 -8.95 -3.71
N PHE A 366 21.31 -9.87 -4.20
CA PHE A 366 21.10 -11.14 -3.52
C PHE A 366 22.42 -11.93 -3.50
N THR A 367 22.77 -12.47 -2.34
CA THR A 367 23.98 -13.29 -2.18
C THR A 367 23.63 -14.76 -1.99
N GLN A 368 22.78 -15.08 -1.01
CA GLN A 368 22.42 -16.47 -0.69
C GLN A 368 21.16 -16.56 0.17
N VAL A 369 20.53 -17.74 0.15
CA VAL A 369 19.50 -18.10 1.12
C VAL A 369 20.15 -18.36 2.48
N LYS A 370 19.62 -17.71 3.52
CA LYS A 370 20.06 -17.83 4.91
C LYS A 370 19.30 -18.93 5.65
N ASN A 371 17.98 -18.91 5.54
CA ASN A 371 17.09 -19.79 6.28
C ASN A 371 16.25 -20.59 5.29
N TYR A 372 16.73 -21.78 4.93
CA TYR A 372 15.95 -22.79 4.22
C TYR A 372 14.87 -23.34 5.14
N PHE A 373 13.70 -23.67 4.59
CA PHE A 373 12.53 -24.06 5.36
C PHE A 373 11.73 -25.14 4.62
N GLU A 374 11.01 -25.96 5.39
CA GLU A 374 10.04 -26.90 4.81
C GLU A 374 8.78 -26.15 4.38
N VAL A 375 8.29 -26.47 3.19
CA VAL A 375 7.08 -25.84 2.64
C VAL A 375 5.86 -26.42 3.33
N SER A 376 4.89 -25.56 3.68
CA SER A 376 3.68 -26.01 4.36
C SER A 376 2.77 -26.84 3.43
N PRO A 377 1.90 -27.72 3.98
CA PRO A 377 0.93 -28.47 3.18
C PRO A 377 0.03 -27.56 2.32
N ASP A 378 -0.34 -26.39 2.84
CA ASP A 378 -1.17 -25.42 2.11
C ASP A 378 -0.41 -24.81 0.91
N GLN A 379 0.86 -24.43 1.11
CA GLN A 379 1.70 -23.94 0.03
C GLN A 379 1.92 -25.01 -1.05
N GLN A 380 2.11 -26.27 -0.64
CA GLN A 380 2.25 -27.38 -1.56
C GLN A 380 0.97 -27.63 -2.38
N ASN A 381 -0.17 -27.66 -1.72
CA ASN A 381 -1.47 -27.81 -2.37
C ASN A 381 -1.75 -26.63 -3.34
N ASN A 382 -1.44 -25.40 -2.93
CA ASN A 382 -1.64 -24.21 -3.76
C ASN A 382 -0.80 -24.27 -5.04
N LEU A 383 0.49 -24.63 -4.95
CA LEU A 383 1.32 -24.75 -6.15
C LEU A 383 0.84 -25.87 -7.08
N GLN A 384 0.35 -26.99 -6.53
CA GLN A 384 -0.26 -28.06 -7.34
C GLN A 384 -1.50 -27.58 -8.08
N ILE A 385 -2.37 -26.82 -7.43
CA ILE A 385 -3.58 -26.25 -8.05
C ILE A 385 -3.20 -25.28 -9.18
N ILE A 386 -2.25 -24.37 -8.93
CA ILE A 386 -1.76 -23.40 -9.93
C ILE A 386 -1.17 -24.14 -11.14
N LEU A 387 -0.33 -25.16 -10.89
CA LEU A 387 0.30 -25.95 -11.95
C LEU A 387 -0.74 -26.75 -12.76
N ALA A 388 -1.72 -27.38 -12.09
CA ALA A 388 -2.81 -28.11 -12.76
C ALA A 388 -3.70 -27.17 -13.59
N GLY A 389 -3.96 -25.96 -13.08
CA GLY A 389 -4.68 -24.91 -13.77
C GLY A 389 -3.90 -24.25 -14.91
N LYS A 390 -2.59 -24.56 -15.05
CA LYS A 390 -1.65 -23.89 -15.97
C LYS A 390 -1.66 -22.36 -15.79
N GLU A 391 -1.88 -21.92 -14.55
CA GLU A 391 -1.84 -20.51 -14.21
C GLU A 391 -0.40 -20.03 -14.24
N ARG A 392 -0.19 -18.84 -14.82
CA ARG A 392 1.10 -18.16 -14.88
C ARG A 392 0.99 -16.89 -14.05
N SER A 393 1.33 -17.00 -12.78
CA SER A 393 1.29 -15.86 -11.85
C SER A 393 2.59 -15.69 -11.07
N LEU A 394 2.80 -14.46 -10.58
CA LEU A 394 3.91 -14.10 -9.71
C LEU A 394 3.85 -14.85 -8.38
N ASN A 395 2.64 -15.09 -7.85
CA ASN A 395 2.41 -15.95 -6.69
C ASN A 395 2.86 -17.39 -6.96
N GLY A 396 2.47 -17.97 -8.10
CA GLY A 396 2.96 -19.29 -8.50
C GLY A 396 4.49 -19.36 -8.59
N LEU A 397 5.13 -18.30 -9.10
CA LEU A 397 6.60 -18.22 -9.14
C LEU A 397 7.21 -18.10 -7.74
N HIS A 398 6.63 -17.27 -6.85
CA HIS A 398 7.05 -17.17 -5.46
C HIS A 398 7.01 -18.54 -4.78
N LEU A 399 5.86 -19.23 -4.85
CA LEU A 399 5.69 -20.56 -4.28
C LEU A 399 6.68 -21.55 -4.87
N ALA A 400 6.91 -21.54 -6.18
CA ALA A 400 7.89 -22.43 -6.80
C ALA A 400 9.31 -22.22 -6.26
N VAL A 401 9.72 -20.97 -6.04
CA VAL A 401 11.04 -20.67 -5.46
C VAL A 401 11.10 -21.01 -3.96
N CYS A 402 10.00 -20.86 -3.21
CA CYS A 402 9.92 -21.40 -1.84
C CYS A 402 10.09 -22.92 -1.83
N HIS A 403 9.49 -23.64 -2.79
CA HIS A 403 9.64 -25.09 -2.91
C HIS A 403 11.10 -25.50 -3.18
N LEU A 404 11.83 -24.78 -4.04
CA LEU A 404 13.26 -25.07 -4.28
C LEU A 404 14.10 -25.05 -3.00
N GLN A 405 13.72 -24.21 -2.04
CA GLN A 405 14.40 -24.04 -0.76
C GLN A 405 14.07 -25.16 0.24
N SER A 406 13.08 -26.01 -0.05
CA SER A 406 12.73 -27.11 0.83
C SER A 406 13.87 -28.11 0.97
N PRO A 407 14.15 -28.57 2.21
CA PRO A 407 15.06 -29.69 2.45
C PRO A 407 14.44 -31.05 2.06
N ILE A 408 13.17 -31.07 1.65
CA ILE A 408 12.48 -32.27 1.15
C ILE A 408 12.53 -32.25 -0.38
N THR A 409 13.21 -33.24 -0.94
CA THR A 409 13.49 -33.35 -2.38
C THR A 409 12.20 -33.35 -3.23
N ASP A 410 11.18 -34.13 -2.84
CA ASP A 410 9.90 -34.18 -3.56
C ASP A 410 9.18 -32.82 -3.61
N GLN A 411 9.28 -32.01 -2.53
CA GLN A 411 8.74 -30.65 -2.53
C GLN A 411 9.52 -29.75 -3.48
N ALA A 412 10.86 -29.81 -3.43
CA ALA A 412 11.72 -29.04 -4.34
C ALA A 412 11.51 -29.44 -5.82
N GLU A 413 11.24 -30.71 -6.11
CA GLU A 413 10.89 -31.18 -7.45
C GLU A 413 9.65 -30.49 -8.01
N LEU A 414 8.63 -30.23 -7.19
CA LEU A 414 7.41 -29.55 -7.61
C LEU A 414 7.72 -28.10 -8.05
N GLY A 415 8.61 -27.40 -7.33
CA GLY A 415 9.08 -26.07 -7.73
C GLY A 415 9.76 -26.09 -9.10
N ILE A 416 10.63 -27.09 -9.35
CA ILE A 416 11.27 -27.30 -10.66
C ILE A 416 10.25 -27.56 -11.77
N GLN A 417 9.19 -28.31 -11.51
CA GLN A 417 8.14 -28.58 -12.50
C GLN A 417 7.47 -27.27 -12.94
N TYR A 418 7.13 -26.39 -11.99
CA TYR A 418 6.52 -25.09 -12.31
C TYR A 418 7.51 -24.17 -13.06
N ILE A 419 8.78 -24.13 -12.66
CA ILE A 419 9.81 -23.37 -13.39
C ILE A 419 9.92 -23.83 -14.84
N ASN A 420 9.98 -25.14 -15.09
CA ASN A 420 10.01 -25.66 -16.46
C ASN A 420 8.75 -25.29 -17.26
N PHE A 421 7.58 -25.32 -16.62
CA PHE A 421 6.33 -24.89 -17.22
C PHE A 421 6.34 -23.40 -17.62
N LEU A 422 7.01 -22.54 -16.85
CA LEU A 422 7.17 -21.12 -17.20
C LEU A 422 8.14 -20.90 -18.36
N ILE A 423 9.26 -21.62 -18.39
CA ILE A 423 10.29 -21.49 -19.43
C ILE A 423 9.75 -21.77 -20.84
N ASP A 424 8.71 -22.60 -20.95
CA ASP A 424 8.06 -22.92 -22.23
C ASP A 424 7.35 -21.71 -22.88
N ASN A 425 7.28 -20.54 -22.22
CA ASN A 425 6.60 -19.35 -22.73
C ASN A 425 7.44 -18.07 -22.57
N GLU A 426 7.96 -17.57 -23.69
CA GLU A 426 8.80 -16.36 -23.75
C GLU A 426 8.02 -15.06 -23.57
N ASN A 427 6.68 -15.06 -23.73
CA ASN A 427 5.84 -13.85 -23.64
C ASN A 427 5.33 -13.58 -22.21
N LEU A 428 6.06 -14.05 -21.19
CA LEU A 428 5.70 -13.84 -19.80
C LEU A 428 6.02 -12.39 -19.36
N PRO A 429 5.08 -11.68 -18.68
CA PRO A 429 5.36 -10.33 -18.16
C PRO A 429 6.57 -10.25 -17.23
N TYR A 430 6.89 -11.37 -16.55
CA TYR A 430 8.00 -11.51 -15.61
C TYR A 430 9.09 -12.46 -16.14
N HIS A 431 9.28 -12.53 -17.46
CA HIS A 431 10.32 -13.36 -18.07
C HIS A 431 11.74 -12.98 -17.61
N ASN A 432 12.03 -11.68 -17.50
CA ASN A 432 13.33 -11.18 -17.00
C ASN A 432 13.60 -11.60 -15.55
N LEU A 433 12.56 -11.62 -14.71
CA LEU A 433 12.65 -12.11 -13.34
C LEU A 433 13.00 -13.61 -13.30
N LEU A 434 12.38 -14.41 -14.19
CA LEU A 434 12.71 -15.83 -14.32
C LEU A 434 14.17 -16.04 -14.75
N ILE A 435 14.66 -15.23 -15.69
CA ILE A 435 16.07 -15.24 -16.13
C ILE A 435 17.00 -15.00 -14.94
N GLU A 436 16.76 -13.95 -14.15
CA GLU A 436 17.60 -13.64 -13.00
C GLU A 436 17.60 -14.78 -11.98
N LEU A 437 16.42 -15.30 -11.62
CA LEU A 437 16.28 -16.38 -10.65
C LEU A 437 17.04 -17.65 -11.07
N LEU A 438 17.10 -17.93 -12.37
CA LEU A 438 17.87 -19.06 -12.89
C LEU A 438 19.38 -18.87 -12.75
N THR A 439 19.88 -17.66 -12.49
CA THR A 439 21.29 -17.43 -12.14
C THR A 439 21.57 -17.70 -10.65
N HIS A 440 20.54 -17.76 -9.80
CA HIS A 440 20.70 -18.02 -8.37
C HIS A 440 20.85 -19.53 -8.07
N TYR A 441 22.05 -20.07 -8.26
CA TYR A 441 22.35 -21.49 -8.04
C TYR A 441 22.10 -21.97 -6.59
N ASN A 442 22.13 -21.07 -5.61
CA ASN A 442 21.99 -21.37 -4.19
C ASN A 442 20.56 -21.17 -3.64
N LEU A 443 19.54 -21.22 -4.51
CA LEU A 443 18.15 -21.31 -4.08
C LEU A 443 17.79 -22.66 -3.46
N SER A 444 18.60 -23.70 -3.67
CA SER A 444 18.40 -25.03 -3.08
C SER A 444 19.67 -25.55 -2.43
N THR A 445 19.52 -26.34 -1.37
CA THR A 445 20.61 -27.11 -0.76
C THR A 445 20.87 -28.43 -1.49
N HIS A 446 19.92 -28.90 -2.31
CA HIS A 446 20.04 -30.17 -3.01
C HIS A 446 20.78 -30.02 -4.33
N LYS A 447 21.92 -30.70 -4.46
CA LYS A 447 22.70 -30.74 -5.70
C LYS A 447 21.86 -31.14 -6.92
N SER A 448 20.99 -32.14 -6.78
CA SER A 448 20.10 -32.60 -7.87
C SER A 448 19.16 -31.50 -8.37
N ILE A 449 18.67 -30.65 -7.46
CA ILE A 449 17.79 -29.52 -7.78
C ILE A 449 18.59 -28.39 -8.43
N GLN A 450 19.80 -28.10 -7.94
CA GLN A 450 20.72 -27.14 -8.57
C GLN A 450 21.07 -27.54 -10.00
N GLN A 451 21.34 -28.83 -10.25
CA GLN A 451 21.56 -29.37 -11.59
C GLN A 451 20.32 -29.23 -12.48
N LYS A 452 19.12 -29.46 -11.93
CA LYS A 452 17.86 -29.27 -12.67
C LYS A 452 17.60 -27.80 -13.01
N LEU A 453 17.90 -26.86 -12.10
CA LEU A 453 17.84 -25.42 -12.38
C LEU A 453 18.81 -25.03 -13.49
N TYR A 454 20.05 -25.52 -13.44
CA TYR A 454 21.04 -25.31 -14.49
C TYR A 454 20.53 -25.81 -15.85
N LEU A 455 20.04 -27.06 -15.91
CA LEU A 455 19.49 -27.65 -17.13
C LEU A 455 18.23 -26.91 -17.64
N ALA A 456 17.44 -26.32 -16.74
CA ALA A 456 16.31 -25.48 -17.10
C ALA A 456 16.81 -24.17 -17.72
N GLY A 457 17.80 -23.52 -17.11
CA GLY A 457 18.42 -22.28 -17.60
C GLY A 457 19.07 -22.42 -18.98
N LEU A 458 19.67 -23.56 -19.32
CA LEU A 458 20.25 -23.80 -20.65
C LEU A 458 19.27 -23.66 -21.81
N ARG A 459 17.96 -23.73 -21.53
CA ARG A 459 16.91 -23.51 -22.54
C ARG A 459 16.74 -22.03 -22.89
N ILE A 460 17.18 -21.13 -22.01
CA ILE A 460 17.09 -19.68 -22.15
C ILE A 460 18.46 -19.08 -22.49
N PHE A 461 19.52 -19.48 -21.77
CA PHE A 461 20.87 -18.98 -21.96
C PHE A 461 21.56 -19.67 -23.15
N ALA A 462 21.24 -19.20 -24.36
CA ALA A 462 21.78 -19.68 -25.64
C ALA A 462 22.79 -18.70 -26.25
N GLY A 463 23.47 -19.13 -27.33
CA GLY A 463 24.40 -18.28 -28.08
C GLY A 463 25.51 -17.69 -27.21
N THR A 464 25.67 -16.36 -27.25
CA THR A 464 26.72 -15.65 -26.50
C THR A 464 26.54 -15.69 -24.98
N LEU A 465 25.34 -15.99 -24.48
CA LEU A 465 25.03 -16.06 -23.05
C LEU A 465 25.30 -17.44 -22.44
N PHE A 466 25.47 -18.48 -23.28
CA PHE A 466 25.67 -19.86 -22.83
C PHE A 466 26.94 -20.03 -21.99
N ALA A 467 28.09 -19.55 -22.49
CA ALA A 467 29.38 -19.72 -21.79
C ALA A 467 29.41 -18.99 -20.45
N PRO A 468 29.02 -17.70 -20.34
CA PRO A 468 28.93 -17.01 -19.05
C PRO A 468 28.02 -17.73 -18.04
N PHE A 469 26.87 -18.23 -18.47
CA PHE A 469 25.94 -18.96 -17.60
C PHE A 469 26.53 -20.29 -17.09
N MET A 470 27.19 -21.05 -17.97
CA MET A 470 27.88 -22.29 -17.60
C MET A 470 29.03 -22.02 -16.61
N GLU A 471 29.85 -21.00 -16.86
CA GLU A 471 30.94 -20.61 -15.96
C GLU A 471 30.43 -20.24 -14.57
N HIS A 472 29.33 -19.48 -14.52
CA HIS A 472 28.71 -19.08 -13.27
C HIS A 472 28.29 -20.29 -12.42
N TYR A 473 27.65 -21.30 -13.02
CA TYR A 473 27.24 -22.50 -12.30
C TYR A 473 28.42 -23.41 -11.91
N ILE A 474 29.36 -23.64 -12.82
CA ILE A 474 30.52 -24.51 -12.57
C ILE A 474 31.41 -23.96 -11.45
N THR A 475 31.57 -22.64 -11.39
CA THR A 475 32.37 -21.98 -10.34
C THR A 475 31.76 -22.19 -8.95
N ASN A 476 30.43 -22.32 -8.87
CA ASN A 476 29.70 -22.21 -7.63
C ASN A 476 29.01 -23.50 -7.16
N VAL A 477 28.77 -24.46 -8.06
CA VAL A 477 28.15 -25.76 -7.77
C VAL A 477 29.19 -26.86 -7.94
N ALA A 478 29.59 -27.46 -6.81
CA ALA A 478 30.55 -28.55 -6.82
C ALA A 478 30.01 -29.77 -7.60
N ASP A 479 30.87 -30.37 -8.42
CA ASP A 479 30.56 -31.55 -9.22
C ASP A 479 29.29 -31.40 -10.09
N LEU A 480 28.99 -30.18 -10.57
CA LEU A 480 27.80 -29.90 -11.39
C LEU A 480 27.69 -30.86 -12.58
N LEU A 481 28.79 -31.05 -13.31
CA LEU A 481 28.88 -31.83 -14.53
C LEU A 481 29.20 -33.30 -14.23
N ASP A 482 28.21 -34.02 -13.69
CA ASP A 482 28.25 -35.49 -13.66
C ASP A 482 27.76 -36.09 -15.00
N GLU A 483 27.85 -37.41 -15.11
CA GLU A 483 27.49 -38.16 -16.33
C GLU A 483 26.05 -37.87 -16.76
N HIS A 484 25.10 -37.82 -15.81
CA HIS A 484 23.69 -37.56 -16.13
C HIS A 484 23.44 -36.14 -16.65
N VAL A 485 24.08 -35.15 -16.05
CA VAL A 485 24.00 -33.75 -16.51
C VAL A 485 24.64 -33.60 -17.88
N ILE A 486 25.82 -34.21 -18.10
CA ILE A 486 26.50 -34.20 -19.40
C ILE A 486 25.61 -34.80 -20.49
N GLU A 487 25.07 -36.00 -20.26
CA GLU A 487 24.14 -36.63 -21.20
C GLU A 487 22.94 -35.73 -21.50
N SER A 488 22.37 -35.09 -20.48
CA SER A 488 21.24 -34.18 -20.61
C SER A 488 21.57 -32.92 -21.42
N ILE A 489 22.75 -32.34 -21.21
CA ILE A 489 23.23 -31.20 -22.00
C ILE A 489 23.31 -31.60 -23.46
N VAL A 490 24.06 -32.67 -23.77
CA VAL A 490 24.32 -33.09 -25.15
C VAL A 490 23.03 -33.53 -25.86
N GLN A 491 22.02 -34.02 -25.13
CA GLN A 491 20.69 -34.30 -25.71
C GLN A 491 19.92 -33.05 -26.10
N LYS A 492 20.05 -31.96 -25.33
CA LYS A 492 19.20 -30.77 -25.44
C LYS A 492 19.77 -29.68 -26.34
N ILE A 493 21.10 -29.51 -26.36
CA ILE A 493 21.76 -28.45 -27.14
C ILE A 493 22.56 -29.03 -28.30
N LYS A 494 22.61 -28.30 -29.42
CA LYS A 494 23.35 -28.68 -30.64
C LYS A 494 23.73 -27.44 -31.44
N GLY A 495 24.81 -27.52 -32.21
CA GLY A 495 25.27 -26.45 -33.09
C GLY A 495 26.64 -25.90 -32.69
N GLU A 496 27.25 -25.17 -33.63
CA GLU A 496 28.63 -24.68 -33.53
C GLU A 496 28.80 -23.65 -32.41
N ASP A 497 27.79 -22.82 -32.15
CA ASP A 497 27.82 -21.82 -31.08
C ASP A 497 27.99 -22.45 -29.69
N TYR A 498 27.30 -23.56 -29.42
CA TYR A 498 27.44 -24.28 -28.15
C TYR A 498 28.80 -24.97 -28.02
N LEU A 499 29.33 -25.53 -29.12
CA LEU A 499 30.68 -26.09 -29.13
C LEU A 499 31.73 -25.01 -28.83
N ASN A 500 31.62 -23.85 -29.48
CA ASN A 500 32.47 -22.69 -29.24
C ASN A 500 32.35 -22.21 -27.78
N GLY A 501 31.13 -22.21 -27.24
CA GLY A 501 30.88 -21.93 -25.82
C GLY A 501 31.59 -22.90 -24.88
N ILE A 502 31.44 -24.22 -25.08
CA ILE A 502 32.11 -25.25 -24.28
C ILE A 502 33.64 -25.06 -24.35
N HIS A 503 34.17 -24.80 -25.54
CA HIS A 503 35.60 -24.54 -25.73
C HIS A 503 36.07 -23.28 -25.00
N GLN A 504 35.26 -22.21 -25.02
CA GLN A 504 35.55 -20.97 -24.29
C GLN A 504 35.60 -21.20 -22.77
N VAL A 505 34.63 -21.95 -22.21
CA VAL A 505 34.62 -22.30 -20.78
C VAL A 505 35.85 -23.13 -20.40
N ILE A 506 36.20 -24.14 -21.21
CA ILE A 506 37.42 -24.94 -21.00
C ILE A 506 38.66 -24.06 -20.98
N LYS A 507 38.79 -23.14 -21.95
CA LYS A 507 39.94 -22.24 -22.04
C LYS A 507 40.04 -21.34 -20.81
N ASN A 508 38.93 -20.78 -20.36
CA ASN A 508 38.87 -19.92 -19.18
C ASN A 508 39.25 -20.69 -17.90
N GLU A 509 38.68 -21.88 -17.69
CA GLU A 509 39.02 -22.74 -16.54
C GLU A 509 40.47 -23.23 -16.59
N PHE A 510 41.00 -23.52 -17.78
CA PHE A 510 42.38 -23.93 -17.96
C PHE A 510 43.36 -22.79 -17.62
N SER A 511 43.05 -21.55 -18.02
CA SER A 511 43.82 -20.37 -17.63
C SER A 511 43.83 -20.18 -16.10
N LYS A 512 42.66 -20.26 -15.44
CA LYS A 512 42.57 -20.18 -13.97
C LYS A 512 43.40 -21.28 -13.28
N TYR A 513 43.41 -22.49 -13.85
CA TYR A 513 44.21 -23.60 -13.32
C TYR A 513 45.72 -23.33 -13.39
N LEU A 514 46.21 -22.79 -14.52
CA LEU A 514 47.63 -22.45 -14.70
C LEU A 514 48.12 -21.38 -13.71
N ASP A 515 47.26 -20.42 -13.37
CA ASP A 515 47.59 -19.34 -12.44
C ASP A 515 47.50 -19.75 -10.96
N SER A 516 46.98 -20.94 -10.65
CA SER A 516 46.78 -21.39 -9.27
C SER A 516 48.02 -22.08 -8.67
N ALA A 517 48.45 -21.64 -7.47
CA ALA A 517 49.60 -22.22 -6.76
C ALA A 517 49.36 -23.64 -6.21
N SER A 518 48.09 -24.08 -6.14
CA SER A 518 47.69 -25.42 -5.71
C SER A 518 46.82 -26.08 -6.77
N LYS A 519 47.34 -27.12 -7.42
CA LYS A 519 46.61 -27.96 -8.40
C LYS A 519 45.57 -28.83 -7.68
N LYS A 520 44.43 -28.24 -7.27
CA LYS A 520 43.27 -28.99 -6.76
C LYS A 520 42.57 -29.75 -7.90
N ILE A 521 41.73 -30.72 -7.54
CA ILE A 521 40.81 -31.41 -8.44
C ILE A 521 40.00 -30.34 -9.19
N THR A 522 40.07 -30.35 -10.52
CA THR A 522 39.44 -29.34 -11.38
C THR A 522 38.23 -29.92 -12.10
N VAL A 523 37.25 -29.05 -12.35
CA VAL A 523 36.10 -29.33 -13.24
C VAL A 523 36.52 -29.61 -14.69
N LEU A 524 37.79 -29.35 -15.04
CA LEU A 524 38.36 -29.60 -16.37
C LEU A 524 38.14 -31.04 -16.84
N GLY A 525 38.24 -32.04 -15.95
CA GLY A 525 37.96 -33.43 -16.30
C GLY A 525 36.54 -33.63 -16.84
N SER A 526 35.54 -33.12 -16.11
CA SER A 526 34.14 -33.15 -16.54
C SER A 526 33.88 -32.31 -17.79
N LEU A 527 34.56 -31.17 -17.95
CA LEU A 527 34.44 -30.35 -19.15
C LEU A 527 35.02 -31.02 -20.40
N PHE A 528 36.17 -31.71 -20.29
CA PHE A 528 36.70 -32.50 -21.38
C PHE A 528 35.81 -33.71 -21.70
N HIS A 529 35.21 -34.33 -20.68
CA HIS A 529 34.22 -35.38 -20.89
C HIS A 529 32.99 -34.84 -21.62
N LEU A 530 32.46 -33.69 -21.22
CA LEU A 530 31.37 -33.00 -21.92
C LEU A 530 31.72 -32.71 -23.38
N LEU A 531 32.92 -32.20 -23.65
CA LEU A 531 33.39 -31.94 -25.02
C LEU A 531 33.47 -33.22 -25.86
N ALA A 532 33.97 -34.32 -25.29
CA ALA A 532 34.05 -35.61 -25.96
C ALA A 532 32.67 -36.16 -26.30
N GLU A 533 31.75 -36.20 -25.33
CA GLU A 533 30.37 -36.64 -25.53
C GLU A 533 29.63 -35.76 -26.55
N PHE A 534 29.85 -34.44 -26.50
CA PHE A 534 29.28 -33.52 -27.46
C PHE A 534 29.76 -33.83 -28.89
N GLY A 535 31.06 -34.08 -29.08
CA GLY A 535 31.63 -34.43 -30.38
C GLY A 535 31.15 -35.79 -30.91
N ILE A 536 30.97 -36.79 -30.05
CA ILE A 536 30.42 -38.11 -30.42
C ILE A 536 28.99 -37.97 -30.95
N LYS A 537 28.16 -37.18 -30.26
CA LYS A 537 26.73 -37.09 -30.53
C LYS A 537 26.38 -36.09 -31.64
N HIS A 538 27.17 -35.04 -31.79
CA HIS A 538 27.00 -34.00 -32.80
C HIS A 538 28.26 -33.91 -33.68
N PRO A 539 28.53 -34.91 -34.52
CA PRO A 539 29.73 -34.93 -35.35
C PRO A 539 29.70 -33.75 -36.32
N THR A 540 30.57 -32.77 -36.07
CA THR A 540 30.86 -31.68 -37.00
C THR A 540 31.98 -32.12 -37.95
N LYS A 541 32.19 -31.40 -39.05
CA LYS A 541 33.27 -31.68 -40.03
C LYS A 541 34.70 -31.50 -39.49
N TYR A 542 34.86 -31.36 -38.18
CA TYR A 542 36.10 -30.93 -37.54
C TYR A 542 37.08 -32.09 -37.34
#